data_AF-A0AB34YAG1-F1
#
_entry.id   AF-A0AB34YAG1-F1
#
_cell.length_a   1.000
_cell.length_b   1.000
_cell.length_c   1.000
_cell.angle_alpha   90.00
_cell.angle_beta   90.00
_cell.angle_gamma   90.00
#
_symmetry.space_group_name_H-M   'P 1'
#
loop_
_entity.id
_entity.type
_entity.pdbx_description
1 polymer ?
#
loop_
_entity_poly.entity_id
_entity_poly.type
_entity_poly.pdbx_seq_one_letter_code
_entity_poly.pdbx_strand_id
1 'polypeptide(L)'
;MKDAADKETFHARLLAIGHERYHDKHPFHIRLHGGECTITQVRAWVINRYCYQSSIPMKDAAFLSRCEDIDMRRAWRSRIEDHDGGIHEGGGIRRWLKLAEAVGLDPDYVASGKGILAGTRFAVGAYVHYVRDKPLLDAVASSLTELFAPKIHKDRIAGLLKHYAFADEQALSYFRQRLNEAPVDVEYGLAYVLEHADTLEKQDAVAAALTFKTDVLWAQLDALYGAYVAPGMIPPGAWDGKQGVDAGWDKALAEKKVSA
;
A
#
# COMPACT_ATOMS: atom_id res chain seq x y z
N MET A 1 -19.76 -4.28 33.08
CA MET A 1 -19.21 -4.00 31.73
C MET A 1 -17.99 -3.12 31.93
N LYS A 2 -16.93 -3.29 31.13
CA LYS A 2 -15.82 -2.33 31.14
C LYS A 2 -16.28 -1.05 30.46
N ASP A 3 -15.94 0.10 31.01
CA ASP A 3 -16.27 1.40 30.41
C ASP A 3 -15.39 1.66 29.17
N ALA A 4 -15.86 2.53 28.28
CA ALA A 4 -15.07 2.98 27.13
C ALA A 4 -13.82 3.72 27.64
N ALA A 5 -12.67 3.48 27.00
CA ALA A 5 -11.46 4.24 27.31
C ALA A 5 -11.64 5.70 26.87
N ASP A 6 -10.97 6.64 27.52
CA ASP A 6 -10.89 8.01 27.01
C ASP A 6 -10.16 8.06 25.65
N LYS A 7 -10.29 9.19 24.94
CA LYS A 7 -9.73 9.36 23.59
C LYS A 7 -8.21 9.18 23.55
N GLU A 8 -7.49 9.58 24.59
CA GLU A 8 -6.03 9.47 24.63
C GLU A 8 -5.59 8.01 24.78
N THR A 9 -6.18 7.31 25.74
CA THR A 9 -5.96 5.88 25.99
C THR A 9 -6.35 5.05 24.76
N PHE A 10 -7.47 5.40 24.13
CA PHE A 10 -7.91 4.71 22.92
C PHE A 10 -6.98 4.97 21.73
N HIS A 11 -6.52 6.21 21.53
CA HIS A 11 -5.53 6.52 20.50
C HIS A 11 -4.22 5.75 20.73
N ALA A 12 -3.72 5.68 21.97
CA ALA A 12 -2.53 4.89 22.30
C ALA A 12 -2.70 3.39 21.95
N ARG A 13 -3.89 2.83 22.17
CA ARG A 13 -4.22 1.46 21.74
C ARG A 13 -4.11 1.29 20.22
N LEU A 14 -4.57 2.25 19.41
CA LEU A 14 -4.46 2.20 17.95
C LEU A 14 -2.98 2.26 17.50
N LEU A 15 -2.18 3.11 18.14
CA LEU A 15 -0.74 3.20 17.86
C LEU A 15 0.00 1.90 18.20
N ALA A 16 -0.37 1.24 19.29
CA ALA A 16 0.21 -0.04 19.69
C ALA A 16 -0.01 -1.13 18.62
N ILE A 17 -1.19 -1.18 17.99
CA ILE A 17 -1.49 -2.11 16.88
C ILE A 17 -0.51 -1.90 15.73
N GLY A 18 -0.26 -0.66 15.32
CA GLY A 18 0.73 -0.38 14.27
C GLY A 18 2.17 -0.72 14.68
N HIS A 19 2.53 -0.41 15.93
CA HIS A 19 3.83 -0.74 16.49
C HIS A 19 4.09 -2.26 16.55
N GLU A 20 3.06 -3.09 16.63
CA GLU A 20 3.21 -4.54 16.66
C GLU A 20 3.06 -5.17 15.26
N ARG A 21 2.08 -4.69 14.47
CA ARG A 21 1.55 -5.45 13.32
C ARG A 21 1.75 -4.79 11.97
N TYR A 22 2.25 -3.55 11.92
CA TYR A 22 2.43 -2.90 10.62
C TYR A 22 3.49 -3.61 9.77
N HIS A 23 3.32 -3.60 8.46
CA HIS A 23 4.07 -4.46 7.55
C HIS A 23 5.55 -4.08 7.37
N ASP A 24 6.01 -2.99 8.01
CA ASP A 24 7.43 -2.62 8.04
C ASP A 24 8.29 -3.68 8.72
N LYS A 25 7.68 -4.48 9.59
CA LYS A 25 8.31 -5.59 10.34
C LYS A 25 8.36 -6.90 9.57
N HIS A 26 7.64 -7.01 8.47
CA HIS A 26 7.58 -8.25 7.72
C HIS A 26 8.96 -8.57 7.12
N PRO A 27 9.46 -9.83 7.17
CA PRO A 27 10.77 -10.20 6.64
C PRO A 27 11.00 -9.76 5.18
N PHE A 28 10.01 -9.93 4.30
CA PHE A 28 10.08 -9.41 2.93
C PHE A 28 10.36 -7.90 2.87
N HIS A 29 9.70 -7.10 3.72
CA HIS A 29 9.90 -5.65 3.75
C HIS A 29 11.31 -5.29 4.21
N ILE A 30 11.78 -5.93 5.29
CA ILE A 30 13.14 -5.75 5.81
C ILE A 30 14.17 -6.07 4.73
N ARG A 31 14.01 -7.21 4.04
CA ARG A 31 14.89 -7.62 2.92
C ARG A 31 14.87 -6.62 1.77
N LEU A 32 13.68 -6.20 1.35
CA LEU A 32 13.53 -5.24 0.25
C LEU A 32 14.26 -3.93 0.55
N HIS A 33 14.06 -3.36 1.73
CA HIS A 33 14.64 -2.05 2.05
C HIS A 33 16.06 -2.14 2.63
N GLY A 34 16.51 -3.32 3.06
CA GLY A 34 17.89 -3.63 3.42
C GLY A 34 18.80 -4.00 2.24
N GLY A 35 18.25 -4.08 1.01
CA GLY A 35 19.03 -4.40 -0.19
C GLY A 35 19.26 -5.89 -0.43
N GLU A 36 18.52 -6.77 0.23
CA GLU A 36 18.67 -8.23 0.19
C GLU A 36 17.73 -8.91 -0.82
N CYS A 37 16.94 -8.13 -1.56
CA CYS A 37 16.10 -8.63 -2.63
C CYS A 37 16.85 -8.63 -3.97
N THR A 38 16.68 -9.70 -4.74
CA THR A 38 17.11 -9.72 -6.15
C THR A 38 16.21 -8.82 -6.99
N ILE A 39 16.66 -8.41 -8.19
CA ILE A 39 15.81 -7.61 -9.09
C ILE A 39 14.50 -8.33 -9.44
N THR A 40 14.51 -9.66 -9.58
CA THR A 40 13.30 -10.46 -9.78
C THR A 40 12.34 -10.34 -8.60
N GLN A 41 12.83 -10.38 -7.36
CA GLN A 41 12.01 -10.20 -6.16
C GLN A 41 11.43 -8.77 -6.08
N VAL A 42 12.22 -7.75 -6.44
CA VAL A 42 11.75 -6.37 -6.52
C VAL A 42 10.65 -6.23 -7.57
N ARG A 43 10.85 -6.77 -8.79
CA ARG A 43 9.85 -6.77 -9.87
C ARG A 43 8.55 -7.46 -9.46
N ALA A 44 8.64 -8.62 -8.81
CA ALA A 44 7.49 -9.34 -8.28
C ALA A 44 6.70 -8.47 -7.28
N TRP A 45 7.40 -7.75 -6.40
CA TRP A 45 6.77 -6.80 -5.49
C TRP A 45 6.10 -5.64 -6.24
N VAL A 46 6.75 -5.05 -7.26
CA VAL A 46 6.16 -3.95 -8.05
C VAL A 46 4.87 -4.40 -8.74
N ILE A 47 4.86 -5.58 -9.36
CA ILE A 47 3.68 -6.18 -10.02
C ILE A 47 2.54 -6.40 -9.02
N ASN A 48 2.84 -7.03 -7.89
CA ASN A 48 1.80 -7.36 -6.91
C ASN A 48 1.29 -6.12 -6.18
N ARG A 49 2.16 -5.18 -5.86
CA ARG A 49 1.77 -3.97 -5.14
C ARG A 49 1.02 -2.98 -6.03
N TYR A 50 1.19 -3.05 -7.36
CA TYR A 50 0.29 -2.37 -8.30
C TYR A 50 -1.17 -2.74 -8.06
N CYS A 51 -1.49 -4.03 -7.85
CA CYS A 51 -2.85 -4.49 -7.51
C CYS A 51 -3.47 -3.74 -6.34
N TYR A 52 -2.69 -3.57 -5.26
CA TYR A 52 -3.11 -2.81 -4.10
C TYR A 52 -3.30 -1.34 -4.46
N GLN A 53 -2.32 -0.72 -5.13
CA GLN A 53 -2.37 0.70 -5.48
C GLN A 53 -3.53 1.05 -6.41
N SER A 54 -3.78 0.24 -7.44
CA SER A 54 -4.88 0.43 -8.39
C SER A 54 -6.25 0.17 -7.77
N SER A 55 -6.31 -0.55 -6.65
CA SER A 55 -7.57 -0.85 -5.94
C SER A 55 -7.92 0.17 -4.87
N ILE A 56 -7.00 1.05 -4.47
CA ILE A 56 -7.29 2.12 -3.49
C ILE A 56 -8.43 3.04 -3.95
N PRO A 57 -8.41 3.64 -5.16
CA PRO A 57 -9.52 4.49 -5.60
C PRO A 57 -10.83 3.70 -5.74
N MET A 58 -10.79 2.41 -6.08
CA MET A 58 -11.98 1.55 -6.09
C MET A 58 -12.56 1.35 -4.69
N LYS A 59 -11.69 1.12 -3.69
CA LYS A 59 -12.07 1.04 -2.27
C LYS A 59 -12.66 2.38 -1.80
N ASP A 60 -12.04 3.50 -2.16
CA ASP A 60 -12.51 4.84 -1.77
C ASP A 60 -13.82 5.22 -2.48
N ALA A 61 -14.04 4.79 -3.72
CA ALA A 61 -15.31 4.96 -4.41
C ALA A 61 -16.43 4.11 -3.75
N ALA A 62 -16.12 2.87 -3.37
CA ALA A 62 -17.05 2.02 -2.62
C ALA A 62 -17.43 2.66 -1.28
N PHE A 63 -16.47 3.28 -0.58
CA PHE A 63 -16.72 4.07 0.62
C PHE A 63 -17.62 5.28 0.34
N LEU A 64 -17.29 6.10 -0.66
CA LEU A 64 -18.07 7.30 -0.99
C LEU A 64 -19.52 6.98 -1.38
N SER A 65 -19.77 5.83 -2.01
CA SER A 65 -21.11 5.41 -2.45
C SER A 65 -22.12 5.25 -1.31
N ARG A 66 -21.64 5.15 -0.07
CA ARG A 66 -22.45 4.96 1.15
C ARG A 66 -22.32 6.11 2.15
N CYS A 67 -21.65 7.20 1.78
CA CYS A 67 -21.49 8.39 2.61
C CYS A 67 -22.58 9.42 2.29
N GLU A 68 -23.55 9.61 3.20
CA GLU A 68 -24.60 10.63 3.05
C GLU A 68 -24.12 12.03 3.47
N ASP A 69 -23.16 12.11 4.39
CA ASP A 69 -22.53 13.37 4.82
C ASP A 69 -21.72 14.01 3.67
N ILE A 70 -22.11 15.22 3.29
CA ILE A 70 -21.50 16.00 2.20
C ILE A 70 -20.05 16.39 2.56
N ASP A 71 -19.78 16.77 3.80
CA ASP A 71 -18.46 17.24 4.21
C ASP A 71 -17.49 16.06 4.30
N MET A 72 -17.97 14.89 4.72
CA MET A 72 -17.19 13.65 4.61
C MET A 72 -16.86 13.31 3.15
N ARG A 73 -17.83 13.42 2.22
CA ARG A 73 -17.56 13.18 0.79
C ARG A 73 -16.55 14.17 0.21
N ARG A 74 -16.62 15.45 0.60
CA ARG A 74 -15.67 16.48 0.17
C ARG A 74 -14.26 16.21 0.68
N ALA A 75 -14.12 15.78 1.93
CA ALA A 75 -12.84 15.43 2.52
C ALA A 75 -12.27 14.14 1.91
N TRP A 76 -13.10 13.15 1.62
CA TRP A 76 -12.64 11.81 1.21
C TRP A 76 -12.32 11.68 -0.29
N ARG A 77 -12.94 12.50 -1.16
CA ARG A 77 -12.74 12.39 -2.62
C ARG A 77 -11.32 12.72 -3.08
N SER A 78 -10.56 13.52 -2.33
CA SER A 78 -9.16 13.84 -2.65
C SER A 78 -8.33 12.57 -2.78
N ARG A 79 -8.64 11.53 -1.98
CA ARG A 79 -7.96 10.23 -2.05
C ARG A 79 -8.06 9.57 -3.43
N ILE A 80 -9.20 9.72 -4.11
CA ILE A 80 -9.39 9.23 -5.48
C ILE A 80 -8.62 10.14 -6.44
N GLU A 81 -8.78 11.46 -6.31
CA GLU A 81 -8.09 12.47 -7.13
C GLU A 81 -6.56 12.29 -7.09
N ASP A 82 -5.98 11.98 -5.93
CA ASP A 82 -4.55 11.74 -5.76
C ASP A 82 -4.07 10.45 -6.46
N HIS A 83 -4.88 9.39 -6.44
CA HIS A 83 -4.53 8.10 -7.03
C HIS A 83 -4.73 8.09 -8.55
N ASP A 84 -5.86 8.59 -9.03
CA ASP A 84 -6.23 8.61 -10.45
C ASP A 84 -5.56 9.78 -11.18
N GLY A 85 -5.50 10.95 -10.53
CA GLY A 85 -5.10 12.23 -11.11
C GLY A 85 -6.04 12.71 -12.20
N GLY A 86 -5.69 13.83 -12.83
CA GLY A 86 -6.43 14.28 -14.01
C GLY A 86 -6.09 13.49 -15.27
N ILE A 87 -6.90 13.72 -16.30
CA ILE A 87 -6.93 12.95 -17.56
C ILE A 87 -5.54 12.88 -18.21
N HIS A 88 -4.80 13.99 -18.20
CA HIS A 88 -3.54 14.12 -18.95
C HIS A 88 -2.31 13.88 -18.11
N GLU A 89 -2.32 14.31 -16.85
CA GLU A 89 -1.19 14.24 -15.91
C GLU A 89 -1.14 12.89 -15.19
N GLY A 90 -2.29 12.29 -14.87
CA GLY A 90 -2.42 11.09 -14.06
C GLY A 90 -1.96 11.27 -12.62
N GLY A 91 -2.32 10.30 -11.77
CA GLY A 91 -2.06 10.34 -10.34
C GLY A 91 -0.99 9.37 -9.87
N GLY A 92 -1.12 8.95 -8.61
CA GLY A 92 -0.26 7.97 -7.96
C GLY A 92 -0.15 6.65 -8.73
N ILE A 93 -1.20 6.19 -9.41
CA ILE A 93 -1.17 4.95 -10.21
C ILE A 93 -0.19 5.10 -11.38
N ARG A 94 -0.19 6.23 -12.07
CA ARG A 94 0.77 6.49 -13.16
C ARG A 94 2.21 6.60 -12.65
N ARG A 95 2.41 7.24 -11.49
CA ARG A 95 3.73 7.26 -10.83
C ARG A 95 4.20 5.86 -10.44
N TRP A 96 3.29 4.95 -10.06
CA TRP A 96 3.63 3.55 -9.82
C TRP A 96 4.08 2.83 -11.10
N LEU A 97 3.45 3.10 -12.24
CA LEU A 97 3.89 2.54 -13.53
C LEU A 97 5.27 3.07 -13.94
N LYS A 98 5.64 4.29 -13.56
CA LYS A 98 7.03 4.78 -13.72
C LYS A 98 8.04 4.01 -12.87
N LEU A 99 7.66 3.56 -11.68
CA LEU A 99 8.48 2.63 -10.90
C LEU A 99 8.62 1.26 -11.61
N ALA A 100 7.56 0.79 -12.28
CA ALA A 100 7.62 -0.43 -13.09
C ALA A 100 8.64 -0.31 -14.24
N GLU A 101 8.60 0.78 -15.01
CA GLU A 101 9.59 1.07 -16.06
C GLU A 101 11.01 1.09 -15.48
N ALA A 102 11.20 1.75 -14.33
CA ALA A 102 12.50 1.88 -13.70
C ALA A 102 13.11 0.52 -13.34
N VAL A 103 12.30 -0.46 -12.93
CA VAL A 103 12.75 -1.83 -12.67
C VAL A 103 12.77 -2.71 -13.91
N GLY A 104 12.49 -2.18 -15.10
CA GLY A 104 12.57 -2.90 -16.38
C GLY A 104 11.34 -3.73 -16.70
N LEU A 105 10.19 -3.38 -16.12
CA LEU A 105 8.90 -3.98 -16.47
C LEU A 105 8.18 -3.12 -17.49
N ASP A 106 7.51 -3.77 -18.44
CA ASP A 106 6.53 -3.17 -19.33
C ASP A 106 5.33 -2.66 -18.52
N PRO A 107 5.04 -1.34 -18.54
CA PRO A 107 3.89 -0.75 -17.86
C PRO A 107 2.56 -1.38 -18.24
N ASP A 108 2.37 -1.77 -19.50
CA ASP A 108 1.12 -2.34 -19.98
C ASP A 108 0.93 -3.76 -19.43
N TYR A 109 2.02 -4.52 -19.30
CA TYR A 109 1.99 -5.82 -18.62
C TYR A 109 1.59 -5.65 -17.14
N VAL A 110 2.20 -4.70 -16.42
CA VAL A 110 1.84 -4.43 -15.01
C VAL A 110 0.39 -3.97 -14.89
N ALA A 111 -0.04 -3.04 -15.75
CA ALA A 111 -1.41 -2.51 -15.77
C ALA A 111 -2.46 -3.57 -16.11
N SER A 112 -2.09 -4.59 -16.89
CA SER A 112 -3.01 -5.70 -17.22
C SER A 112 -3.40 -6.56 -16.02
N GLY A 113 -2.65 -6.49 -14.92
CA GLY A 113 -2.84 -7.33 -13.73
C GLY A 113 -2.51 -8.82 -13.92
N LYS A 114 -1.99 -9.21 -15.09
CA LYS A 114 -1.48 -10.56 -15.33
C LYS A 114 -0.28 -10.84 -14.42
N GLY A 115 -0.19 -12.06 -13.91
CA GLY A 115 0.91 -12.47 -13.04
C GLY A 115 0.84 -11.98 -11.59
N ILE A 116 -0.17 -11.19 -11.19
CA ILE A 116 -0.42 -10.91 -9.77
C ILE A 116 -0.72 -12.24 -9.06
N LEU A 117 -0.22 -12.40 -7.83
CA LEU A 117 -0.48 -13.57 -6.98
C LEU A 117 -1.95 -13.61 -6.56
N ALA A 118 -2.52 -14.82 -6.52
CA ALA A 118 -3.88 -15.01 -6.00
C ALA A 118 -4.00 -14.52 -4.55
N GLY A 119 -3.01 -14.79 -3.70
CA GLY A 119 -2.98 -14.29 -2.32
C GLY A 119 -3.06 -12.76 -2.23
N THR A 120 -2.36 -12.05 -3.12
CA THR A 120 -2.47 -10.59 -3.23
C THR A 120 -3.85 -10.16 -3.68
N ARG A 121 -4.41 -10.76 -4.74
CA ARG A 121 -5.77 -10.44 -5.21
C ARG A 121 -6.83 -10.65 -4.14
N PHE A 122 -6.75 -11.74 -3.38
CA PHE A 122 -7.71 -12.03 -2.32
C PHE A 122 -7.57 -11.07 -1.14
N ALA A 123 -6.35 -10.75 -0.70
CA ALA A 123 -6.14 -9.79 0.38
C ALA A 123 -6.63 -8.38 -0.02
N VAL A 124 -6.32 -7.93 -1.24
CA VAL A 124 -6.76 -6.63 -1.75
C VAL A 124 -8.28 -6.59 -1.94
N GLY A 125 -8.86 -7.64 -2.54
CA GLY A 125 -10.30 -7.75 -2.73
C GLY A 125 -11.06 -7.79 -1.41
N ALA A 126 -10.52 -8.45 -0.38
CA ALA A 126 -11.08 -8.42 0.97
C ALA A 126 -11.14 -7.00 1.52
N TYR A 127 -10.14 -6.14 1.25
CA TYR A 127 -10.18 -4.75 1.70
C TYR A 127 -11.28 -3.93 1.02
N VAL A 128 -11.42 -4.06 -0.30
CA VAL A 128 -12.49 -3.38 -1.06
C VAL A 128 -13.87 -3.81 -0.53
N HIS A 129 -14.10 -5.12 -0.34
CA HIS A 129 -15.35 -5.65 0.21
C HIS A 129 -15.59 -5.23 1.66
N TYR A 130 -14.55 -5.24 2.50
CA TYR A 130 -14.66 -4.81 3.90
C TYR A 130 -15.19 -3.38 3.99
N VAL A 131 -14.62 -2.46 3.22
CA VAL A 131 -15.02 -1.05 3.19
C VAL A 131 -16.41 -0.87 2.59
N ARG A 132 -16.77 -1.66 1.57
CA ARG A 132 -18.12 -1.65 1.00
C ARG A 132 -19.17 -2.11 2.01
N ASP A 133 -18.89 -3.16 2.78
CA ASP A 133 -19.92 -3.91 3.51
C ASP A 133 -19.98 -3.64 5.02
N LYS A 134 -18.88 -3.25 5.68
CA LYS A 134 -18.82 -3.05 7.14
C LYS A 134 -19.41 -1.72 7.60
N PRO A 135 -19.74 -1.52 8.90
CA PRO A 135 -20.16 -0.21 9.40
C PRO A 135 -19.22 0.93 8.98
N LEU A 136 -19.75 2.15 8.83
CA LEU A 136 -18.98 3.29 8.31
C LEU A 136 -17.76 3.60 9.20
N LEU A 137 -17.92 3.49 10.52
CA LEU A 137 -16.84 3.66 11.49
C LEU A 137 -15.68 2.66 11.26
N ASP A 138 -16.00 1.38 11.08
CA ASP A 138 -15.03 0.32 10.78
C ASP A 138 -14.30 0.60 9.44
N ALA A 139 -15.04 1.05 8.43
CA ALA A 139 -14.50 1.40 7.14
C ALA A 139 -13.50 2.57 7.23
N VAL A 140 -13.82 3.63 7.99
CA VAL A 140 -12.88 4.72 8.28
C VAL A 140 -11.67 4.21 9.08
N ALA A 141 -11.89 3.43 10.14
CA ALA A 141 -10.84 2.88 10.98
C ALA A 141 -9.81 2.04 10.18
N SER A 142 -10.28 1.32 9.15
CA SER A 142 -9.42 0.52 8.28
C SER A 142 -8.47 1.35 7.38
N SER A 143 -8.63 2.68 7.28
CA SER A 143 -7.65 3.55 6.61
C SER A 143 -6.49 3.96 7.52
N LEU A 144 -6.67 3.89 8.85
CA LEU A 144 -5.74 4.45 9.86
C LEU A 144 -4.35 3.80 9.89
N THR A 145 -4.09 2.74 9.13
CA THR A 145 -2.71 2.31 8.85
C THR A 145 -1.84 3.43 8.27
N GLU A 146 -2.44 4.47 7.68
CA GLU A 146 -1.73 5.65 7.20
C GLU A 146 -1.04 6.44 8.33
N LEU A 147 -1.44 6.29 9.60
CA LEU A 147 -0.69 6.80 10.76
C LEU A 147 0.78 6.35 10.76
N PHE A 148 1.05 5.18 10.17
CA PHE A 148 2.37 4.55 10.15
C PHE A 148 3.09 4.74 8.79
N ALA A 149 2.41 5.32 7.79
CA ALA A 149 2.91 5.48 6.43
C ALA A 149 4.08 6.48 6.28
N PRO A 150 4.14 7.62 7.01
CA PRO A 150 5.24 8.57 6.82
C PRO A 150 6.62 8.02 7.17
N LYS A 151 6.73 7.27 8.28
CA LYS A 151 7.99 6.65 8.71
C LYS A 151 8.49 5.66 7.66
N ILE A 152 7.61 4.74 7.25
CA ILE A 152 7.96 3.72 6.26
C ILE A 152 8.33 4.35 4.92
N HIS A 153 7.64 5.39 4.44
CA HIS A 153 7.98 6.03 3.17
C HIS A 153 9.38 6.66 3.18
N LYS A 154 9.79 7.26 4.30
CA LYS A 154 11.17 7.76 4.48
C LYS A 154 12.18 6.61 4.42
N ASP A 155 11.92 5.52 5.14
CA ASP A 155 12.77 4.33 5.15
C ASP A 155 12.85 3.68 3.76
N ARG A 156 11.75 3.65 3.00
CA ARG A 156 11.71 3.13 1.63
C ARG A 156 12.60 3.93 0.69
N ILE A 157 12.48 5.26 0.70
CA ILE A 157 13.27 6.14 -0.16
C ILE A 157 14.76 5.97 0.15
N ALA A 158 15.13 6.02 1.43
CA ALA A 158 16.52 5.87 1.86
C ALA A 158 17.09 4.49 1.49
N GLY A 159 16.35 3.41 1.78
CA GLY A 159 16.79 2.05 1.48
C GLY A 159 16.89 1.79 -0.03
N LEU A 160 15.90 2.21 -0.81
CA LEU A 160 15.91 2.00 -2.26
C LEU A 160 17.07 2.74 -2.94
N LEU A 161 17.26 4.03 -2.61
CA LEU A 161 18.38 4.83 -3.14
C LEU A 161 19.75 4.24 -2.79
N LYS A 162 19.89 3.73 -1.56
CA LYS A 162 21.16 3.18 -1.09
C LYS A 162 21.52 1.85 -1.75
N HIS A 163 20.53 1.00 -2.02
CA HIS A 163 20.79 -0.41 -2.33
C HIS A 163 20.52 -0.81 -3.78
N TYR A 164 19.74 -0.04 -4.54
CA TYR A 164 19.37 -0.43 -5.91
C TYR A 164 19.72 0.64 -6.94
N ALA A 165 20.47 0.23 -7.96
CA ALA A 165 20.95 1.15 -9.00
C ALA A 165 19.85 1.74 -9.90
N PHE A 166 18.68 1.12 -9.93
CA PHE A 166 17.53 1.67 -10.68
C PHE A 166 16.87 2.85 -9.95
N ALA A 167 17.16 3.03 -8.66
CA ALA A 167 16.48 4.03 -7.85
C ALA A 167 17.06 5.41 -8.13
N ASP A 168 16.34 6.19 -8.94
CA ASP A 168 16.60 7.62 -9.18
C ASP A 168 15.39 8.48 -8.72
N GLU A 169 15.50 9.80 -8.90
CA GLU A 169 14.43 10.72 -8.49
C GLU A 169 13.10 10.43 -9.18
N GLN A 170 13.14 10.01 -10.45
CA GLN A 170 11.94 9.72 -11.23
C GLN A 170 11.28 8.42 -10.75
N ALA A 171 12.07 7.37 -10.52
CA ALA A 171 11.60 6.08 -10.02
C ALA A 171 10.94 6.19 -8.64
N LEU A 172 11.43 7.09 -7.79
CA LEU A 172 10.94 7.27 -6.42
C LEU A 172 9.93 8.42 -6.25
N SER A 173 9.55 9.07 -7.36
CA SER A 173 8.57 10.16 -7.36
C SER A 173 7.25 9.78 -6.68
N TYR A 174 6.80 8.53 -6.84
CA TYR A 174 5.63 7.99 -6.15
C TYR A 174 5.75 8.11 -4.62
N PHE A 175 6.86 7.64 -4.04
CA PHE A 175 7.05 7.64 -2.58
C PHE A 175 7.21 9.05 -2.01
N ARG A 176 7.89 9.93 -2.75
CA ARG A 176 8.07 11.34 -2.35
C ARG A 176 6.74 12.08 -2.29
N GLN A 177 5.91 11.91 -3.32
CA GLN A 177 4.62 12.57 -3.38
C GLN A 177 3.69 12.10 -2.25
N ARG A 178 3.68 10.79 -1.93
CA ARG A 178 2.88 10.24 -0.81
C ARG A 178 3.26 10.79 0.57
N LEU A 179 4.49 11.30 0.77
CA LEU A 179 4.87 11.94 2.03
C LEU A 179 4.09 13.24 2.28
N ASN A 180 3.65 13.92 1.21
CA ASN A 180 2.92 15.18 1.30
C ASN A 180 1.40 14.97 1.37
N GLU A 181 0.87 13.91 0.73
CA GLU A 181 -0.57 13.62 0.65
C GLU A 181 -1.12 12.94 1.93
N ALA A 182 -0.36 12.01 2.52
CA ALA A 182 -0.81 11.20 3.65
C ALA A 182 -1.20 11.94 4.96
N PRO A 183 -0.57 13.08 5.35
CA PRO A 183 -0.86 13.73 6.63
C PRO A 183 -2.30 14.25 6.77
N VAL A 184 -2.85 14.87 5.72
CA VAL A 184 -4.19 15.50 5.75
C VAL A 184 -5.29 14.43 5.89
N ASP A 185 -5.12 13.34 5.15
CA ASP A 185 -6.00 12.19 5.09
C ASP A 185 -6.16 11.47 6.45
N VAL A 186 -5.08 11.41 7.22
CA VAL A 186 -4.99 10.70 8.49
C VAL A 186 -5.63 11.49 9.62
N GLU A 187 -5.40 12.81 9.67
CA GLU A 187 -5.93 13.67 10.72
C GLU A 187 -7.47 13.64 10.74
N TYR A 188 -8.09 13.75 9.55
CA TYR A 188 -9.54 13.67 9.42
C TYR A 188 -10.10 12.31 9.87
N GLY A 189 -9.50 11.22 9.38
CA GLY A 189 -9.94 9.86 9.72
C GLY A 189 -9.79 9.55 11.21
N LEU A 190 -8.68 9.96 11.82
CA LEU A 190 -8.43 9.75 13.25
C LEU A 190 -9.40 10.57 14.11
N ALA A 191 -9.64 11.84 13.77
CA ALA A 191 -10.60 12.67 14.47
C ALA A 191 -12.01 12.08 14.42
N TYR A 192 -12.44 11.60 13.24
CA TYR A 192 -13.73 10.92 13.08
C TYR A 192 -13.83 9.69 13.97
N VAL A 193 -12.81 8.84 13.97
CA VAL A 193 -12.79 7.60 14.76
C VAL A 193 -12.81 7.87 16.27
N LEU A 194 -12.01 8.83 16.75
CA LEU A 194 -11.96 9.18 18.17
C LEU A 194 -13.27 9.81 18.67
N GLU A 195 -13.99 10.51 17.79
CA GLU A 195 -15.30 11.09 18.12
C GLU A 195 -16.40 10.01 18.16
N HIS A 196 -16.44 9.11 17.18
CA HIS A 196 -17.56 8.19 16.99
C HIS A 196 -17.40 6.84 17.71
N ALA A 197 -16.19 6.48 18.15
CA ALA A 197 -15.92 5.30 18.98
C ALA A 197 -16.18 5.59 20.48
N ASP A 198 -17.41 6.00 20.77
CA ASP A 198 -17.89 6.49 22.08
C ASP A 198 -18.29 5.37 23.07
N THR A 199 -18.29 4.10 22.63
CA THR A 199 -18.51 2.93 23.48
C THR A 199 -17.33 1.96 23.38
N LEU A 200 -17.16 1.12 24.41
CA LEU A 200 -16.13 0.08 24.38
C LEU A 200 -16.32 -0.87 23.19
N GLU A 201 -17.56 -1.21 22.85
CA GLU A 201 -17.89 -2.05 21.68
C GLU A 201 -17.39 -1.41 20.38
N LYS A 202 -17.62 -0.11 20.18
CA LYS A 202 -17.13 0.60 19.00
C LYS A 202 -15.60 0.73 19.00
N GLN A 203 -14.98 0.95 20.17
CA GLN A 203 -13.53 0.98 20.29
C GLN A 203 -12.89 -0.37 19.91
N ASP A 204 -13.50 -1.47 20.35
CA ASP A 204 -13.08 -2.82 19.99
C ASP A 204 -13.27 -3.09 18.49
N ALA A 205 -14.39 -2.66 17.90
CA ALA A 205 -14.64 -2.77 16.46
C ALA A 205 -13.62 -1.99 15.62
N VAL A 206 -13.31 -0.76 16.01
CA VAL A 206 -12.27 0.06 15.36
C VAL A 206 -10.89 -0.58 15.47
N ALA A 207 -10.51 -1.08 16.65
CA ALA A 207 -9.25 -1.78 16.84
C ALA A 207 -9.17 -3.05 15.96
N ALA A 208 -10.28 -3.79 15.85
CA ALA A 208 -10.39 -4.95 14.97
C ALA A 208 -10.30 -4.56 13.47
N ALA A 209 -10.88 -3.44 13.06
CA ALA A 209 -10.79 -2.92 11.69
C ALA A 209 -9.36 -2.52 11.31
N LEU A 210 -8.64 -1.87 12.22
CA LEU A 210 -7.22 -1.56 12.04
C LEU A 210 -6.36 -2.83 11.97
N THR A 211 -6.63 -3.81 12.84
CA THR A 211 -5.97 -5.12 12.83
C THR A 211 -6.21 -5.85 11.51
N PHE A 212 -7.47 -5.91 11.04
CA PHE A 212 -7.81 -6.47 9.73
C PHE A 212 -7.00 -5.82 8.61
N LYS A 213 -6.86 -4.48 8.63
CA LYS A 213 -6.04 -3.79 7.63
C LYS A 213 -4.56 -4.17 7.73
N THR A 214 -4.01 -4.34 8.93
CA THR A 214 -2.63 -4.85 9.07
C THR A 214 -2.48 -6.26 8.51
N ASP A 215 -3.48 -7.12 8.68
CA ASP A 215 -3.47 -8.48 8.15
C ASP A 215 -3.54 -8.51 6.61
N VAL A 216 -4.35 -7.63 5.99
CA VAL A 216 -4.38 -7.44 4.54
C VAL A 216 -3.00 -7.09 3.99
N LEU A 217 -2.27 -6.21 4.67
CA LEU A 217 -0.94 -5.79 4.27
C LEU A 217 0.10 -6.91 4.47
N TRP A 218 -0.02 -7.66 5.56
CA TRP A 218 0.87 -8.76 5.91
C TRP A 218 0.70 -9.94 4.94
N ALA A 219 -0.54 -10.35 4.65
CA ALA A 219 -0.84 -11.46 3.76
C ALA A 219 -0.32 -11.27 2.32
N GLN A 220 -0.28 -10.02 1.84
CA GLN A 220 0.35 -9.71 0.54
C GLN A 220 1.85 -10.01 0.54
N LEU A 221 2.54 -9.71 1.66
CA LEU A 221 3.97 -9.95 1.79
C LEU A 221 4.29 -11.43 2.08
N ASP A 222 3.42 -12.16 2.79
CA ASP A 222 3.52 -13.61 2.95
C ASP A 222 3.47 -14.30 1.58
N ALA A 223 2.49 -13.92 0.74
CA ALA A 223 2.34 -14.47 -0.60
C ALA A 223 3.57 -14.19 -1.47
N LEU A 224 4.12 -12.97 -1.41
CA LEU A 224 5.36 -12.60 -2.10
C LEU A 224 6.56 -13.40 -1.59
N TYR A 225 6.70 -13.56 -0.28
CA TYR A 225 7.82 -14.27 0.33
C TYR A 225 7.80 -15.76 -0.03
N GLY A 226 6.64 -16.41 0.09
CA GLY A 226 6.48 -17.82 -0.25
C GLY A 226 6.77 -18.12 -1.73
N ALA A 227 6.32 -17.23 -2.62
CA ALA A 227 6.46 -17.40 -4.07
C ALA A 227 7.86 -17.05 -4.60
N TYR A 228 8.50 -16.01 -4.08
CA TYR A 228 9.72 -15.45 -4.68
C TYR A 228 10.96 -15.45 -3.76
N VAL A 229 10.83 -15.84 -2.49
CA VAL A 229 11.95 -15.87 -1.54
C VAL A 229 12.21 -17.29 -1.04
N ALA A 230 11.31 -17.84 -0.22
CA ALA A 230 11.44 -19.19 0.32
C ALA A 230 10.05 -19.74 0.68
N PRO A 231 9.67 -20.95 0.21
CA PRO A 231 10.49 -21.89 -0.56
C PRO A 231 10.68 -21.51 -2.05
N GLY A 232 10.10 -20.41 -2.54
CA GLY A 232 10.22 -19.99 -3.95
C GLY A 232 9.25 -20.72 -4.87
N MET A 233 8.07 -21.07 -4.35
CA MET A 233 7.03 -21.83 -5.08
C MET A 233 6.07 -20.87 -5.76
N ILE A 234 6.38 -20.49 -6.99
CA ILE A 234 5.52 -19.63 -7.80
C ILE A 234 4.25 -20.41 -8.19
N PRO A 235 3.04 -19.97 -7.76
CA PRO A 235 1.81 -20.68 -8.08
C PRO A 235 1.43 -20.48 -9.56
N PRO A 236 0.65 -21.40 -10.16
CA PRO A 236 0.15 -21.24 -11.52
C PRO A 236 -0.59 -19.90 -11.73
N GLY A 237 -0.27 -19.22 -12.83
CA GLY A 237 -0.85 -17.92 -13.19
C GLY A 237 -0.21 -16.71 -12.51
N ALA A 238 0.73 -16.90 -11.58
CA ALA A 238 1.59 -15.83 -11.09
C ALA A 238 2.75 -15.54 -12.06
N TRP A 239 3.37 -14.38 -11.94
CA TRP A 239 4.44 -13.94 -12.83
C TRP A 239 5.64 -14.88 -12.75
N ASP A 240 6.10 -15.34 -13.92
CA ASP A 240 7.12 -16.38 -14.09
C ASP A 240 8.57 -15.86 -13.98
N GLY A 241 8.74 -14.57 -13.72
CA GLY A 241 10.05 -13.92 -13.66
C GLY A 241 10.57 -13.39 -15.00
N LYS A 242 9.84 -13.59 -16.11
CA LYS A 242 10.30 -13.28 -17.48
C LYS A 242 9.32 -12.44 -18.28
N GLN A 243 8.01 -12.68 -18.17
CA GLN A 243 7.02 -11.96 -18.97
C GLN A 243 7.01 -10.47 -18.67
N GLY A 244 6.88 -9.63 -19.70
CA GLY A 244 6.86 -8.18 -19.55
C GLY A 244 8.16 -7.59 -19.00
N VAL A 245 9.30 -8.28 -19.13
CA VAL A 245 10.62 -7.73 -18.81
C VAL A 245 11.28 -7.24 -20.10
N ASP A 246 11.79 -6.00 -20.09
CA ASP A 246 12.58 -5.47 -21.19
C ASP A 246 13.96 -6.16 -21.25
N ALA A 247 14.23 -6.87 -22.34
CA ALA A 247 15.48 -7.58 -22.57
C ALA A 247 16.71 -6.65 -22.68
N GLY A 248 16.50 -5.36 -22.99
CA GLY A 248 17.56 -4.35 -23.05
C GLY A 248 17.89 -3.70 -21.70
N TRP A 249 17.06 -3.93 -20.67
CA TRP A 249 17.14 -3.16 -19.42
C TRP A 249 18.44 -3.38 -18.65
N ASP A 250 18.93 -4.62 -18.57
CA ASP A 250 20.18 -4.92 -17.85
C ASP A 250 21.38 -4.18 -18.47
N LYS A 251 21.39 -4.08 -19.81
CA LYS A 251 22.43 -3.32 -20.55
C LYS A 251 22.30 -1.82 -20.28
N ALA A 252 21.09 -1.28 -20.36
CA ALA A 252 20.82 0.14 -20.10
C ALA A 252 21.18 0.55 -18.67
N LEU A 253 20.92 -0.32 -17.68
CA LEU A 253 21.29 -0.07 -16.29
C LEU A 253 22.80 -0.09 -16.08
N ALA A 254 23.51 -1.01 -16.74
CA ALA A 254 24.96 -1.08 -16.69
C ALA A 254 25.62 0.18 -17.29
N GLU A 255 25.09 0.69 -18.40
CA GLU A 255 25.55 1.94 -19.03
C GLU A 255 25.32 3.15 -18.11
N LYS A 256 24.15 3.24 -17.44
CA LYS A 256 23.85 4.29 -16.44
C LYS A 256 24.87 4.34 -15.29
N LYS A 257 25.41 3.18 -14.86
CA LYS A 257 26.42 3.11 -13.77
C LYS A 257 27.81 3.62 -14.18
N VAL A 258 28.15 3.59 -15.47
CA VAL A 258 29.46 4.05 -15.97
C VAL A 258 29.48 5.57 -16.15
N SER A 259 28.29 6.17 -16.32
CA SER A 259 28.12 7.61 -16.54
C SER A 259 27.84 8.45 -15.29
N ALA A 260 27.71 7.82 -14.11
CA ALA A 260 27.39 8.46 -12.83
C ALA A 260 28.59 8.39 -11.87
#